data_AF-A0A7V1AKD2-F1
#
_entry.id   AF-A0A7V1AKD2-F1
#
_cell.length_a   1.000
_cell.length_b   1.000
_cell.length_c   1.000
_cell.angle_alpha   90.00
_cell.angle_beta   90.00
_cell.angle_gamma   90.00
#
_symmetry.space_group_name_H-M   'P 1'
#
loop_
_entity.id
_entity.type
_entity.pdbx_description
1 polymer ?
#
loop_
_entity_poly.entity_id
_entity_poly.type
_entity_poly.pdbx_seq_one_letter_code
_entity_poly.pdbx_strand_id
1 'polypeptide(L)'
;MKKKLLQSIGLIFSLSLFAAALLIIHYELKEYRLKDVLYHLDKIPAVSLCLAILLTILNYAVLTGYDALAFRYIHHPLQYGRIAIASFISYSISNNMGVLILSGA
;
A
#
# COMPACT_ATOMS: atom_id res chain seq x y z
N MET A 1 -17.54 22.42 16.00
CA MET A 1 -17.27 23.17 14.75
C MET A 1 -15.81 23.12 14.29
N LYS A 2 -14.80 23.26 15.17
CA LYS A 2 -13.36 23.23 14.79
C LYS A 2 -12.86 21.91 14.16
N LYS A 3 -13.41 20.75 14.56
CA LYS A 3 -13.05 19.43 14.00
C LYS A 3 -13.42 19.26 12.52
N LYS A 4 -14.57 19.78 12.07
CA LYS A 4 -14.99 19.75 10.65
C LYS A 4 -14.08 20.62 9.76
N LEU A 5 -13.59 21.74 10.29
CA LEU A 5 -12.70 22.65 9.57
C LEU A 5 -11.31 22.04 9.34
N LEU A 6 -10.72 21.42 10.36
CA LEU A 6 -9.45 20.69 10.25
C LEU A 6 -9.54 19.49 9.30
N GLN A 7 -10.67 18.78 9.32
CA GLN A 7 -10.91 17.66 8.42
C GLN A 7 -11.11 18.10 6.97
N SER A 8 -11.78 19.24 6.76
CA SER A 8 -11.93 19.84 5.42
C SER A 8 -10.60 20.32 4.84
N ILE A 9 -9.72 20.90 5.66
CA ILE A 9 -8.36 21.29 5.25
C ILE A 9 -7.55 20.06 4.84
N GLY A 10 -7.59 18.98 5.63
CA GLY A 10 -6.91 17.72 5.29
C GLY A 10 -7.42 17.11 3.98
N LEU A 11 -8.73 17.17 3.73
CA LEU A 11 -9.35 16.66 2.51
C LEU A 11 -8.99 17.51 1.29
N ILE A 12 -9.08 18.84 1.39
CA ILE A 12 -8.71 19.78 0.32
C ILE A 12 -7.22 19.65 -0.01
N PHE A 13 -6.37 19.52 1.01
CA PHE A 13 -4.93 19.32 0.82
C PHE A 13 -4.63 18.01 0.10
N SER A 14 -5.25 16.91 0.55
CA SER A 14 -5.09 15.59 -0.09
C SER A 14 -5.57 15.62 -1.55
N LEU A 15 -6.70 16.27 -1.82
CA LEU A 15 -7.26 16.39 -3.16
C LEU A 15 -6.38 17.26 -4.07
N SER A 16 -5.86 18.36 -3.54
CA SER A 16 -4.91 19.22 -4.26
C SER A 16 -3.62 18.47 -4.61
N LEU A 17 -3.07 17.72 -3.64
CA LEU A 17 -1.89 16.90 -3.87
C LEU A 17 -2.14 15.81 -4.93
N PHE A 18 -3.31 15.16 -4.87
CA PHE A 18 -3.73 14.18 -5.86
C PHE A 18 -3.87 14.80 -7.27
N ALA A 19 -4.51 15.96 -7.37
CA ALA A 19 -4.64 16.69 -8.63
C ALA A 19 -3.28 17.11 -9.19
N ALA A 20 -2.36 17.60 -8.34
CA ALA A 20 -1.00 17.94 -8.74
C ALA A 20 -0.24 16.72 -9.27
N ALA A 21 -0.32 15.58 -8.58
CA ALA A 21 0.27 14.32 -9.04
C ALA A 21 -0.30 13.90 -10.41
N LEU A 22 -1.62 13.97 -10.60
CA LEU A 22 -2.25 13.67 -11.89
C LEU A 22 -1.79 14.62 -13.00
N LEU A 23 -1.64 15.92 -12.71
CA LEU A 23 -1.14 16.89 -13.68
C LEU A 23 0.29 16.58 -14.08
N ILE A 24 1.17 16.29 -13.12
CA ILE A 24 2.57 15.93 -13.38
C ILE A 24 2.62 14.67 -14.26
N ILE A 25 1.90 13.61 -13.87
CA ILE A 25 1.79 12.38 -14.67
C ILE A 25 1.29 12.71 -16.08
N HIS A 26 0.26 13.54 -16.23
CA HIS A 26 -0.28 13.91 -17.54
C HIS A 26 0.74 14.68 -18.40
N TYR A 27 1.50 15.60 -17.80
CA TYR A 27 2.55 16.34 -18.50
C TYR A 27 3.70 15.43 -18.92
N GLU A 28 4.14 14.54 -18.04
CA GLU A 28 5.27 13.64 -18.27
C GLU A 28 4.90 12.54 -19.28
N LEU A 29 3.68 12.00 -19.22
CA LEU A 29 3.18 11.06 -20.23
C LEU A 29 2.92 11.72 -21.59
N LYS A 30 2.77 13.05 -21.67
CA LYS A 30 2.59 13.73 -22.96
C LYS A 30 3.87 13.73 -23.79
N GLU A 31 5.03 13.68 -23.15
CA GLU A 31 6.33 13.50 -23.82
C GLU A 31 6.64 12.04 -24.14
N TYR A 32 6.14 11.09 -23.34
CA TYR A 32 6.38 9.65 -23.54
C TYR A 32 5.29 8.97 -24.37
N ARG A 33 5.66 8.38 -25.51
CA ARG A 33 4.70 7.57 -26.30
C ARG A 33 4.43 6.27 -25.52
N LEU A 34 3.16 5.85 -25.42
CA LEU A 34 2.75 4.61 -24.72
C LEU A 34 3.57 3.37 -25.10
N LYS A 35 4.04 3.31 -26.35
CA LYS A 35 4.90 2.25 -26.88
C LYS A 35 6.27 2.16 -26.19
N ASP A 36 6.83 3.28 -25.72
CA ASP A 36 8.13 3.32 -25.05
C ASP A 36 7.99 2.78 -23.62
N VAL A 37 6.85 3.05 -22.97
CA VAL A 37 6.49 2.43 -21.67
C VAL A 37 6.37 0.91 -21.81
N LEU A 38 5.67 0.40 -22.83
CA LEU A 38 5.57 -1.05 -23.08
C LEU A 38 6.93 -1.67 -23.40
N TYR A 39 7.77 -0.98 -24.18
CA TYR A 39 9.12 -1.45 -24.51
C TYR A 39 10.01 -1.55 -23.27
N HIS A 40 9.93 -0.58 -22.37
CA HIS A 40 10.64 -0.64 -21.10
C HIS A 40 10.09 -1.70 -20.16
N LEU A 41 8.76 -1.93 -20.16
CA LEU A 41 8.12 -2.99 -19.39
C LEU A 41 8.59 -4.38 -19.85
N ASP A 42 8.66 -4.60 -21.16
CA ASP A 42 9.12 -5.87 -21.75
C ASP A 42 10.63 -6.11 -21.52
N LYS A 43 11.39 -5.02 -21.37
CA LYS A 43 12.81 -5.07 -20.98
C LYS A 43 13.05 -5.31 -19.48
N ILE A 44 12.02 -5.35 -18.64
CA ILE A 44 12.21 -5.65 -17.21
C ILE A 44 12.69 -7.09 -17.10
N PRO A 45 13.89 -7.35 -16.54
CA PRO A 45 14.40 -8.70 -16.42
C PRO A 45 13.51 -9.50 -15.46
N ALA A 46 13.12 -10.71 -15.87
CA ALA A 46 12.29 -11.61 -15.06
C ALA A 46 12.87 -11.88 -13.66
N VAL A 47 14.20 -11.79 -13.52
CA VAL A 47 14.90 -11.89 -12.23
C VAL A 47 14.50 -10.76 -11.28
N SER A 48 14.42 -9.51 -11.75
CA SER A 48 13.97 -8.38 -10.92
C SER A 48 12.51 -8.54 -10.52
N LEU A 49 11.66 -9.08 -11.40
CA LEU A 49 10.27 -9.37 -11.08
C LEU A 49 10.14 -10.46 -10.02
N CYS A 50 10.93 -11.55 -10.14
CA CYS A 50 10.99 -12.62 -9.16
C CYS A 50 11.51 -12.13 -7.80
N LEU A 51 12.58 -11.33 -7.79
CA LEU A 51 13.10 -10.70 -6.58
C LEU A 51 12.08 -9.77 -5.94
N ALA A 52 11.36 -8.95 -6.71
CA ALA A 52 10.31 -8.08 -6.20
C ALA A 52 9.21 -8.89 -5.51
N ILE A 53 8.72 -9.95 -6.14
CA ILE A 53 7.71 -10.85 -5.55
C ILE A 53 8.25 -11.49 -4.27
N LEU A 54 9.48 -12.00 -4.29
CA LEU A 54 10.10 -12.63 -3.12
C LEU A 54 10.25 -11.63 -1.96
N LEU A 55 10.64 -10.38 -2.26
CA LEU A 55 10.74 -9.31 -1.28
C LEU A 55 9.37 -8.93 -0.71
N THR A 56 8.33 -8.89 -1.55
CA THR A 56 6.95 -8.66 -1.09
C THR A 56 6.50 -9.78 -0.16
N ILE A 57 6.73 -11.05 -0.53
CA ILE A 57 6.42 -12.19 0.33
C ILE A 57 7.18 -12.10 1.66
N LEU A 58 8.49 -11.77 1.61
CA LEU A 58 9.32 -11.62 2.79
C LEU A 58 8.83 -10.47 3.69
N ASN A 59 8.40 -9.35 3.11
CA ASN A 59 7.83 -8.23 3.85
C ASN A 59 6.56 -8.65 4.60
N TYR A 60 5.61 -9.30 3.92
CA TYR A 60 4.40 -9.81 4.56
C TYR A 60 4.69 -10.91 5.60
N ALA A 61 5.72 -11.74 5.38
CA ALA A 61 6.17 -12.73 6.34
C ALA A 61 6.75 -12.09 7.60
N VAL A 62 7.55 -11.02 7.46
CA VAL A 62 8.09 -10.25 8.58
C VAL A 62 6.97 -9.58 9.37
N LEU A 63 6.01 -8.93 8.69
CA LEU A 63 4.84 -8.31 9.34
C LEU A 63 4.03 -9.33 10.13
N THR A 64 3.74 -10.49 9.53
CA THR A 64 3.08 -11.61 10.21
C THR A 64 3.88 -12.13 11.41
N GLY A 65 5.20 -12.21 11.27
CA GLY A 65 6.11 -12.63 12.34
C GLY A 65 6.09 -11.67 13.53
N TYR A 66 5.98 -10.36 13.28
CA TYR A 66 5.80 -9.36 14.33
C TYR A 66 4.51 -9.59 15.13
N ASP A 67 3.39 -9.83 14.44
CA ASP A 67 2.12 -10.12 15.09
C ASP A 67 2.18 -11.41 15.92
N ALA A 68 2.80 -12.46 15.38
CA ALA A 68 3.01 -13.70 16.11
C ALA A 68 3.88 -13.52 17.37
N LEU A 69 4.92 -12.68 17.29
CA LEU A 69 5.77 -12.36 18.44
C LEU A 69 5.00 -11.54 19.49
N ALA A 70 4.12 -10.63 19.06
CA ALA A 70 3.24 -9.87 19.94
C ALA A 70 2.24 -10.79 20.68
N PHE A 71 1.62 -11.75 20.00
CA PHE A 71 0.73 -12.74 20.64
C PHE A 71 1.48 -13.68 21.60
N ARG A 72 2.74 -14.04 21.28
CA ARG A 72 3.60 -14.80 22.18
C ARG A 72 3.96 -14.00 23.43
N TYR A 73 4.19 -12.69 23.29
CA TYR A 73 4.47 -11.79 24.40
C TYR A 73 3.26 -11.67 25.35
N ILE A 74 2.04 -11.64 24.80
CA ILE A 74 0.77 -11.54 25.56
C ILE A 74 0.34 -12.89 26.17
N HIS A 75 1.13 -13.97 26.01
CA HIS A 75 0.89 -15.31 26.58
C HIS A 75 -0.44 -15.97 26.13
N HIS A 76 -1.01 -15.52 25.01
CA HIS A 76 -2.18 -16.12 24.37
C HIS A 76 -1.76 -16.77 23.05
N PRO A 77 -1.34 -18.06 23.05
CA PRO A 77 -0.88 -18.74 21.84
C PRO A 77 -2.07 -19.01 20.90
N LEU A 78 -2.27 -18.12 19.93
CA LEU A 78 -3.14 -18.34 18.79
C LEU A 78 -2.38 -19.08 17.68
N GLN A 79 -3.07 -19.93 16.92
CA GLN A 79 -2.48 -20.65 15.79
C GLN A 79 -1.91 -19.66 14.76
N TYR A 80 -0.59 -19.77 14.51
CA TYR A 80 0.19 -18.90 13.61
C TYR A 80 -0.46 -18.70 12.22
N GLY A 81 -1.08 -19.75 11.66
CA GLY A 81 -1.77 -19.66 10.37
C GLY A 81 -2.96 -18.70 10.35
N ARG A 82 -3.70 -18.55 11.46
CA ARG A 82 -4.84 -17.61 11.54
C ARG A 82 -4.35 -16.17 11.67
N ILE A 83 -3.28 -15.94 12.42
CA ILE A 83 -2.64 -14.62 12.56
C ILE A 83 -2.10 -14.18 11.20
N ALA A 84 -1.39 -15.05 10.50
CA ALA A 84 -0.84 -14.77 9.17
C ALA A 84 -1.90 -14.33 8.16
N ILE A 85 -3.00 -15.09 8.05
CA ILE A 85 -4.07 -14.78 7.09
C ILE A 85 -4.78 -13.48 7.50
N ALA A 86 -5.09 -13.28 8.78
CA ALA A 86 -5.76 -12.07 9.26
C ALA A 86 -4.89 -10.82 9.06
N SER A 87 -3.61 -10.87 9.41
CA SER A 87 -2.65 -9.80 9.20
C SER A 87 -2.45 -9.52 7.72
N PHE A 88 -2.29 -10.55 6.89
CA PHE A 88 -2.18 -10.39 5.45
C PHE A 88 -3.38 -9.66 4.86
N ILE A 89 -4.60 -10.09 5.17
CA ILE A 89 -5.83 -9.43 4.69
C ILE A 89 -5.89 -7.98 5.20
N SER A 90 -5.60 -7.75 6.48
CA SER A 90 -5.61 -6.42 7.07
C SER A 90 -4.59 -5.47 6.40
N TYR A 91 -3.36 -5.93 6.19
CA TYR A 91 -2.31 -5.15 5.54
C TYR A 91 -2.56 -4.96 4.04
N SER A 92 -3.06 -5.97 3.33
CA SER A 92 -3.45 -5.82 1.93
C SER A 92 -4.57 -4.79 1.77
N ILE A 93 -5.60 -4.83 2.63
CA ILE A 93 -6.68 -3.84 2.62
C ILE A 93 -6.14 -2.46 3.00
N SER A 94 -5.32 -2.36 4.05
CA SER A 94 -4.77 -1.08 4.52
C SER A 94 -3.86 -0.42 3.48
N ASN A 95 -2.99 -1.19 2.81
CA ASN A 95 -2.10 -0.66 1.76
C ASN A 95 -2.84 -0.25 0.49
N ASN A 96 -3.93 -0.94 0.11
CA ASN A 96 -4.66 -0.61 -1.13
C ASN A 96 -5.79 0.40 -0.91
N MET A 97 -6.45 0.39 0.24
CA MET A 97 -7.66 1.19 0.48
C MET A 97 -7.45 2.35 1.47
N GLY A 98 -6.34 2.38 2.21
CA GLY A 98 -6.02 3.47 3.13
C GLY A 98 -7.13 3.79 4.14
N VAL A 99 -7.28 5.08 4.48
CA VAL A 99 -8.17 5.62 5.53
C VAL A 99 -9.68 5.40 5.25
N LEU A 100 -10.07 4.94 4.05
CA LEU A 100 -11.48 4.79 3.65
C LEU A 100 -12.29 3.84 4.56
N ILE A 101 -11.68 2.82 5.15
CA ILE A 101 -12.37 1.91 6.08
C ILE A 101 -12.34 2.40 7.52
N LEU A 102 -11.28 3.10 7.93
CA LEU A 102 -11.14 3.59 9.31
C LEU A 102 -11.95 4.88 9.57
N SER A 103 -12.21 5.69 8.53
CA SER A 103 -13.12 6.83 8.58
C SER A 103 -14.53 6.45 8.14
N GLY A 104 -15.07 5.35 8.68
CA GLY A 104 -16.49 5.05 8.61
C GLY A 104 -17.29 6.25 9.13
N ALA A 105 -17.71 7.11 8.19
CA ALA A 105 -18.65 8.18 8.41
C ALA A 105 -20.05 7.61 8.62
#